data_AF-A0A914UW49-F1
#
_entry.id   AF-A0A914UW49-F1
#
_cell.length_a   1.000
_cell.length_b   1.000
_cell.length_c   1.000
_cell.angle_alpha   90.00
_cell.angle_beta   90.00
_cell.angle_gamma   90.00
#
_symmetry.space_group_name_H-M   'P 1'
#
loop_
_entity.id
_entity.type
_entity.pdbx_description
1 polymer ?
#
loop_
_entity_poly.entity_id
_entity_poly.type
_entity_poly.pdbx_seq_one_letter_code
_entity_poly.pdbx_strand_id
1 'polypeptide(L)'
;MVLQLAALSSLHLLMEACWPALDIAGQLQCTEAVMNKISFAFGDVVFDDCRLAFLIKVLEMKRLFEHEDCGKLLQSIIFVILSHLRARTRLAMTVQCLSALCQMMTIKNDERLILPAVMHLMEPLVGCILSVDRDNTLLAHLFVCLYHLFKLMTCACYEALFKQLRDSDGKKRLKDFLLRVFLVFRDLIKSAESAENASKMLFPARWVRFKLLLNNIIMVAMQELSEALCNEFLPVATFDIQLWHTYIALCAAFITQPILQQVETHSFSKELFERYGDMRVLMCFQLASLWSHLDERQCHFLPTMVASFVDISLIPHQDLRYIAIPMVVSFLIGEDLRAGTVGMVEGELFDKLDTCFAEGMGDEGYKTSFVEYLSVRVKNANVTDIERQRLRELTQRLNCLMELLLEYQTVMKTKCVHRTAFCLLSLINFYRYDVVRDENCHRFIDHLRFLLKGEGYTAEVAACMKLQADSLTWSGNALTASGKYAAQTEWARKELLYQAIIAQYNAAQ
;
A
#
# COMPACT_ATOMS: atom_id res chain seq x y z
N MET A 1 23.76 49.99 8.67
CA MET A 1 23.00 50.65 7.58
C MET A 1 21.97 49.64 7.07
N VAL A 2 20.68 49.94 7.23
CA VAL A 2 19.57 49.09 6.77
C VAL A 2 19.63 49.01 5.24
N LEU A 3 20.29 47.98 4.71
CA LEU A 3 20.21 47.64 3.31
C LEU A 3 18.76 47.25 3.03
N GLN A 4 18.06 48.08 2.26
CA GLN A 4 16.68 47.83 1.82
C GLN A 4 16.56 46.41 1.24
N LEU A 5 15.39 45.79 1.39
CA LEU A 5 15.10 44.42 0.91
C LEU A 5 15.44 44.19 -0.58
N ALA A 6 15.39 45.24 -1.41
CA ALA A 6 15.83 45.20 -2.82
C ALA A 6 17.35 44.95 -3.00
N ALA A 7 18.17 45.18 -1.97
CA ALA A 7 19.60 44.91 -1.97
C ALA A 7 19.96 43.49 -1.48
N LEU A 8 19.02 42.76 -0.85
CA LEU A 8 19.26 41.36 -0.45
C LEU A 8 19.27 40.44 -1.68
N SER A 9 18.40 40.70 -2.67
CA SER A 9 18.38 39.96 -3.93
C SER A 9 19.60 40.24 -4.82
N SER A 10 20.33 41.35 -4.65
CA SER A 10 21.59 41.60 -5.37
C SER A 10 22.84 41.21 -4.57
N LEU A 11 22.71 41.04 -3.24
CA LEU A 11 23.79 40.60 -2.37
C LEU A 11 24.36 39.25 -2.80
N HIS A 12 23.49 38.32 -3.21
CA HIS A 12 23.94 36.98 -3.61
C HIS A 12 24.86 37.01 -4.84
N LEU A 13 24.53 37.84 -5.84
CA LEU A 13 25.33 38.01 -7.05
C LEU A 13 26.70 38.63 -6.75
N LEU A 14 26.73 39.64 -5.87
CA LEU A 14 27.99 40.26 -5.42
C LEU A 14 28.86 39.25 -4.67
N MET A 15 28.26 38.46 -3.78
CA MET A 15 28.97 37.44 -3.03
C MET A 15 29.54 36.34 -3.94
N GLU A 16 28.77 35.85 -4.91
CA GLU A 16 29.22 34.81 -5.82
C GLU A 16 30.34 35.31 -6.77
N ALA A 17 30.25 36.56 -7.22
CA ALA A 17 31.28 37.21 -8.03
C ALA A 17 32.59 37.43 -7.25
N CYS A 18 32.50 37.77 -5.96
CA CYS A 18 33.66 38.00 -5.10
C CYS A 18 34.26 36.71 -4.53
N TRP A 19 33.47 35.63 -4.39
CA TRP A 19 33.89 34.37 -3.76
C TRP A 19 35.25 33.80 -4.24
N PRO A 20 35.54 33.68 -5.55
CA PRO A 20 36.80 33.08 -6.01
C PRO A 20 38.02 33.97 -5.76
N ALA A 21 37.83 35.25 -5.43
CA ALA A 21 38.91 36.20 -5.12
C ALA A 21 39.17 36.32 -3.60
N LEU A 22 38.35 35.69 -2.75
CA LEU A 22 38.48 35.74 -1.30
C LEU A 22 39.41 34.62 -0.80
N ASP A 23 40.31 34.97 0.14
CA ASP A 23 41.03 34.01 0.95
C ASP A 23 40.10 33.35 1.99
N ILE A 24 40.61 32.36 2.73
CA ILE A 24 39.83 31.60 3.72
C ILE A 24 39.19 32.54 4.76
N ALA A 25 39.92 33.56 5.21
CA ALA A 25 39.41 34.56 6.16
C ALA A 25 38.27 35.41 5.56
N GLY A 26 38.38 35.83 4.30
CA GLY A 26 37.33 36.55 3.58
C GLY A 26 36.09 35.70 3.32
N GLN A 27 36.28 34.41 3.00
CA GLN A 27 35.17 33.45 2.84
C GLN A 27 34.42 33.24 4.16
N LEU A 28 35.15 33.13 5.28
CA LEU A 28 34.57 33.06 6.62
C LEU A 28 33.78 34.33 6.98
N GLN A 29 34.32 35.52 6.73
CA GLN A 29 33.61 36.78 6.97
C GLN A 29 32.34 36.91 6.12
N CYS A 30 32.39 36.47 4.87
CA CYS A 30 31.20 36.42 4.01
C CYS A 30 30.15 35.45 4.54
N THR A 31 30.57 34.26 4.97
CA THR A 31 29.68 33.26 5.59
C THR A 31 29.09 33.77 6.90
N GLU A 32 29.90 34.43 7.73
CA GLU A 32 29.49 35.05 8.98
C GLU A 32 28.55 36.24 8.76
N ALA A 33 28.75 37.05 7.71
CA ALA A 33 27.85 38.13 7.35
C ALA A 33 26.48 37.61 6.89
N VAL A 34 26.44 36.51 6.13
CA VAL A 34 25.18 35.83 5.77
C VAL A 34 24.52 35.25 7.01
N MET A 35 25.29 34.56 7.86
CA MET A 35 24.83 34.01 9.14
C MET A 35 24.28 35.09 10.05
N ASN A 36 24.94 36.24 10.18
CA ASN A 36 24.50 37.37 10.99
C ASN A 36 23.23 38.02 10.42
N LYS A 37 23.07 38.05 9.09
CA LYS A 37 21.82 38.49 8.47
C LYS A 37 20.68 37.50 8.70
N ILE A 38 20.98 36.20 8.70
CA ILE A 38 20.01 35.15 9.03
C ILE A 38 19.66 35.21 10.52
N SER A 39 20.65 35.31 11.42
CA SER A 39 20.48 35.30 12.88
C SER A 39 19.89 36.60 13.44
N PHE A 40 20.20 37.77 12.87
CA PHE A 40 19.52 39.03 13.21
C PHE A 40 18.02 38.95 12.91
N ALA A 41 17.59 38.08 11.99
CA ALA A 41 16.18 37.82 11.72
C ALA A 41 15.52 36.82 12.70
N PHE A 42 16.27 36.18 13.61
CA PHE A 42 15.71 35.31 14.67
C PHE A 42 15.21 36.10 15.89
N GLY A 43 15.44 37.42 15.93
CA GLY A 43 14.72 38.32 16.81
C GLY A 43 13.30 38.55 16.29
N ASP A 44 12.40 37.61 16.62
CA ASP A 44 10.93 37.76 16.65
C ASP A 44 10.09 37.87 15.36
N VAL A 45 10.56 37.51 14.15
CA VAL A 45 9.62 37.45 13.00
C VAL A 45 9.89 36.29 12.01
N VAL A 46 8.83 35.52 11.75
CA VAL A 46 8.65 34.61 10.61
C VAL A 46 9.20 35.23 9.31
N PHE A 47 10.10 34.55 8.59
CA PHE A 47 10.74 35.11 7.40
C PHE A 47 9.69 35.47 6.33
N ASP A 48 9.79 36.67 5.76
CA ASP A 48 9.00 37.10 4.61
C ASP A 48 9.42 36.44 3.30
N ASP A 49 8.57 36.53 2.27
CA ASP A 49 8.80 35.88 0.98
C ASP A 49 10.11 36.37 0.35
N CYS A 50 10.50 37.63 0.59
CA CYS A 50 11.75 38.19 0.09
C CYS A 50 12.97 37.56 0.79
N ARG A 51 12.91 37.36 2.12
CA ARG A 51 13.97 36.70 2.88
C ARG A 51 14.05 35.21 2.54
N LEU A 52 12.92 34.53 2.33
CA LEU A 52 12.91 33.14 1.86
C LEU A 52 13.49 33.04 0.44
N ALA A 53 13.17 33.97 -0.47
CA ALA A 53 13.79 34.05 -1.78
C ALA A 53 15.31 34.26 -1.72
N PHE A 54 15.79 35.06 -0.76
CA PHE A 54 17.22 35.18 -0.51
C PHE A 54 17.85 33.86 -0.06
N LEU A 55 17.21 33.10 0.83
CA LEU A 55 17.71 31.77 1.23
C LEU A 55 17.83 30.80 0.06
N ILE A 56 16.86 30.80 -0.86
CA ILE A 56 16.93 30.00 -2.10
C ILE A 56 18.20 30.35 -2.88
N LYS A 57 18.49 31.65 -3.05
CA LYS A 57 19.70 32.10 -3.74
C LYS A 57 20.99 31.75 -3.02
N VAL A 58 21.00 31.77 -1.69
CA VAL A 58 22.14 31.28 -0.89
C VAL A 58 22.36 29.79 -1.12
N LEU A 59 21.30 28.97 -1.15
CA LEU A 59 21.38 27.53 -1.40
C LEU A 59 21.87 27.19 -2.82
N GLU A 60 21.65 28.07 -3.79
CA GLU A 60 22.18 27.93 -5.16
C GLU A 60 23.71 28.20 -5.24
N MET A 61 24.31 28.88 -4.24
CA MET A 61 25.75 29.17 -4.22
C MET A 61 26.60 27.94 -3.89
N LYS A 62 27.07 27.24 -4.93
CA LYS A 62 27.83 25.99 -4.77
C LYS A 62 29.10 26.13 -3.92
N ARG A 63 29.81 27.25 -4.03
CA ARG A 63 31.12 27.42 -3.37
C ARG A 63 31.02 27.65 -1.85
N LEU A 64 29.89 28.16 -1.39
CA LEU A 64 29.64 28.40 0.03
C LEU A 64 29.59 27.09 0.84
N PHE A 65 29.04 26.03 0.22
CA PHE A 65 28.91 24.70 0.81
C PHE A 65 30.09 23.77 0.47
N GLU A 66 31.17 24.29 -0.13
CA GLU A 66 32.47 23.60 -0.18
C GLU A 66 33.32 23.85 1.06
N HIS A 67 33.01 24.92 1.81
CA HIS A 67 33.79 25.32 2.98
C HIS A 67 33.48 24.43 4.19
N GLU A 68 34.48 24.07 4.98
CA GLU A 68 34.34 23.15 6.12
C GLU A 68 33.37 23.69 7.20
N ASP A 69 33.35 25.01 7.41
CA ASP A 69 32.49 25.67 8.40
C ASP A 69 31.04 25.94 7.96
N CYS A 70 30.61 25.47 6.79
CA CYS A 70 29.25 25.72 6.28
C CYS A 70 28.13 25.11 7.15
N GLY A 71 28.46 24.25 8.11
CA GLY A 71 27.50 23.60 9.02
C GLY A 71 26.62 24.56 9.81
N LYS A 72 27.17 25.68 10.32
CA LYS A 72 26.39 26.70 11.06
C LYS A 72 25.36 27.40 10.17
N LEU A 73 25.75 27.68 8.93
CA LEU A 73 24.89 28.24 7.90
C LEU A 73 23.74 27.29 7.58
N LEU A 74 24.08 26.03 7.31
CA LEU A 74 23.10 25.00 7.03
C LEU A 74 22.11 24.83 8.19
N GLN A 75 22.58 24.77 9.43
CA GLN A 75 21.73 24.64 10.61
C GLN A 75 20.74 25.81 10.75
N SER A 76 21.18 27.03 10.44
CA SER A 76 20.33 28.22 10.47
C SER A 76 19.26 28.18 9.38
N ILE A 77 19.62 27.77 8.17
CA ILE A 77 18.67 27.59 7.07
C ILE A 77 17.64 26.50 7.42
N ILE A 78 18.09 25.35 7.94
CA ILE A 78 17.22 24.25 8.39
C ILE A 78 16.24 24.75 9.45
N PHE A 79 16.70 25.53 10.43
CA PHE A 79 15.82 26.06 11.47
C PHE A 79 14.73 26.96 10.89
N VAL A 80 15.07 27.86 9.96
CA VAL A 80 14.07 28.72 9.29
C VAL A 80 13.04 27.86 8.57
N ILE A 81 13.47 26.88 7.77
CA ILE A 81 12.57 25.95 7.07
C ILE A 81 11.67 25.21 8.07
N LEU A 82 12.25 24.71 9.16
CA LEU A 82 11.53 23.98 10.21
C LEU A 82 10.47 24.84 10.89
N SER A 83 10.76 26.12 11.18
CA SER A 83 9.79 27.05 11.76
C SER A 83 8.59 27.24 10.85
N HIS A 84 8.82 27.43 9.54
CA HIS A 84 7.77 27.58 8.55
C HIS A 84 6.96 26.31 8.31
N LEU A 85 7.61 25.13 8.29
CA LEU A 85 6.92 23.84 8.18
C LEU A 85 6.01 23.58 9.38
N ARG A 86 6.48 23.85 10.61
CA ARG A 86 5.69 23.66 11.83
C ARG A 86 4.53 24.64 11.92
N ALA A 87 4.76 25.91 11.57
CA ALA A 87 3.73 26.95 11.57
C ALA A 87 2.79 26.88 10.34
N ARG A 88 3.15 26.10 9.32
CA ARG A 88 2.45 26.00 8.02
C ARG A 88 2.26 27.36 7.34
N THR A 89 3.23 28.25 7.50
CA THR A 89 3.19 29.60 6.92
C THR A 89 4.05 29.66 5.66
N ARG A 90 3.54 30.35 4.62
CA ARG A 90 4.29 30.58 3.36
C ARG A 90 4.80 29.30 2.69
N LEU A 91 4.00 28.22 2.74
CA LEU A 91 4.38 26.90 2.26
C LEU A 91 4.95 26.89 0.83
N ALA A 92 4.46 27.75 -0.07
CA ALA A 92 4.99 27.85 -1.44
C ALA A 92 6.49 28.18 -1.46
N MET A 93 6.91 29.18 -0.67
CA MET A 93 8.32 29.57 -0.55
C MET A 93 9.11 28.54 0.25
N THR A 94 8.53 27.96 1.30
CA THR A 94 9.17 26.88 2.07
C THR A 94 9.48 25.65 1.22
N VAL A 95 8.57 25.27 0.31
CA VAL A 95 8.76 24.18 -0.66
C VAL A 95 9.90 24.50 -1.62
N GLN A 96 10.00 25.74 -2.11
CA GLN A 96 11.11 26.15 -2.97
C GLN A 96 12.45 26.10 -2.22
N CYS A 97 12.50 26.56 -0.97
CA CYS A 97 13.69 26.44 -0.11
C CYS A 97 14.08 24.96 0.11
N LEU A 98 13.12 24.09 0.41
CA LEU A 98 13.35 22.65 0.56
C LEU A 98 13.89 22.02 -0.73
N SER A 99 13.32 22.39 -1.87
CA SER A 99 13.76 21.89 -3.18
C SER A 99 15.20 22.33 -3.48
N ALA A 100 15.53 23.61 -3.25
CA ALA A 100 16.88 24.13 -3.43
C ALA A 100 17.88 23.46 -2.47
N LEU A 101 17.50 23.23 -1.22
CA LEU A 101 18.30 22.51 -0.23
C LEU A 101 18.59 21.07 -0.69
N CYS A 102 17.56 20.35 -1.13
CA CYS A 102 17.68 18.99 -1.66
C CYS A 102 18.58 18.92 -2.90
N GLN A 103 18.45 19.87 -3.83
CA GLN A 103 19.30 19.96 -5.02
C GLN A 103 20.76 20.21 -4.64
N MET A 104 21.03 21.14 -3.72
CA MET A 104 22.37 21.43 -3.22
C MET A 104 23.00 20.18 -2.62
N MET A 105 22.30 19.48 -1.73
CA MET A 105 22.77 18.24 -1.10
C MET A 105 23.04 17.13 -2.13
N THR A 106 22.27 17.07 -3.21
CA THR A 106 22.48 16.09 -4.29
C THR A 106 23.76 16.36 -5.07
N ILE A 107 24.05 17.63 -5.33
CA ILE A 107 25.23 18.03 -6.10
C ILE A 107 26.49 17.81 -5.28
N LYS A 108 26.44 18.11 -3.97
CA LYS A 108 27.59 17.94 -3.07
C LYS A 108 27.80 16.49 -2.67
N ASN A 109 26.71 15.75 -2.46
CA ASN A 109 26.73 14.36 -2.00
C ASN A 109 27.61 14.17 -0.75
N ASP A 110 27.49 15.10 0.20
CA ASP A 110 28.23 15.09 1.47
C ASP A 110 27.29 14.79 2.63
N GLU A 111 27.60 13.70 3.35
CA GLU A 111 26.83 13.23 4.50
C GLU A 111 26.77 14.27 5.64
N ARG A 112 27.80 15.13 5.77
CA ARG A 112 27.82 16.23 6.75
C ARG A 112 26.69 17.24 6.53
N LEU A 113 26.22 17.38 5.29
CA LEU A 113 25.12 18.27 4.92
C LEU A 113 23.77 17.53 4.96
N ILE A 114 23.77 16.26 4.55
CA ILE A 114 22.55 15.44 4.47
C ILE A 114 22.04 15.11 5.87
N LEU A 115 22.92 14.69 6.78
CA LEU A 115 22.53 14.19 8.09
C LEU A 115 21.73 15.24 8.91
N PRO A 116 22.19 16.50 9.10
CA PRO A 116 21.41 17.50 9.83
C PRO A 116 20.04 17.79 9.19
N ALA A 117 19.96 17.80 7.86
CA ALA A 117 18.72 18.03 7.14
C ALA A 117 17.70 16.91 7.41
N VAL A 118 18.14 15.65 7.33
CA VAL A 118 17.31 14.47 7.63
C VAL A 118 16.80 14.50 9.07
N MET A 119 17.69 14.72 10.03
CA MET A 119 17.41 14.69 11.47
C MET A 119 16.40 15.75 11.92
N HIS A 120 16.35 16.88 11.23
CA HIS A 120 15.47 17.99 11.61
C HIS A 120 14.23 18.12 10.72
N LEU A 121 14.30 17.75 9.43
CA LEU A 121 13.23 18.03 8.47
C LEU A 121 12.29 16.85 8.22
N MET A 122 12.71 15.60 8.42
CA MET A 122 11.88 14.43 8.08
C MET A 122 10.55 14.40 8.84
N GLU A 123 10.58 14.43 10.16
CA GLU A 123 9.37 14.37 10.99
C GLU A 123 8.42 15.58 10.75
N PRO A 124 8.89 16.85 10.75
CA PRO A 124 8.04 17.99 10.42
C PRO A 124 7.47 17.96 9.00
N LEU A 125 8.25 17.48 8.01
CA LEU A 125 7.79 17.42 6.62
C LEU A 125 6.69 16.36 6.46
N VAL A 126 6.87 15.17 7.04
CA VAL A 126 5.84 14.13 7.09
C VAL A 126 4.57 14.65 7.78
N GLY A 127 4.72 15.32 8.93
CA GLY A 127 3.61 15.92 9.65
C GLY A 127 2.89 17.02 8.84
N CYS A 128 3.63 17.82 8.09
CA CYS A 128 3.08 18.85 7.21
C CYS A 128 2.26 18.21 6.08
N ILE A 129 2.82 17.22 5.38
CA ILE A 129 2.16 16.48 4.28
C ILE A 129 0.83 15.88 4.73
N LEU A 130 0.78 15.24 5.91
CA LEU A 130 -0.44 14.61 6.42
C LEU A 130 -1.51 15.61 6.85
N SER A 131 -1.15 16.89 6.99
CA SER A 131 -2.04 17.94 7.50
C SER A 131 -2.50 18.94 6.44
N VAL A 132 -1.83 18.99 5.29
CA VAL A 132 -2.19 19.87 4.18
C VAL A 132 -3.37 19.27 3.43
N ASP A 133 -4.33 20.11 3.05
CA ASP A 133 -5.50 19.68 2.29
C ASP A 133 -5.09 18.97 0.99
N ARG A 134 -5.81 17.89 0.66
CA ARG A 134 -5.53 17.07 -0.52
C ARG A 134 -5.65 17.84 -1.85
N ASP A 135 -6.41 18.93 -1.85
CA ASP A 135 -6.65 19.76 -3.04
C ASP A 135 -5.59 20.87 -3.19
N ASN A 136 -4.65 20.98 -2.25
CA ASN A 136 -3.58 21.96 -2.31
C ASN A 136 -2.51 21.55 -3.35
N THR A 137 -2.24 22.44 -4.31
CA THR A 137 -1.25 22.21 -5.38
C THR A 137 0.18 22.01 -4.88
N LEU A 138 0.48 22.47 -3.66
CA LEU A 138 1.79 22.32 -3.02
C LEU A 138 2.03 20.91 -2.47
N LEU A 139 0.98 20.12 -2.26
CA LEU A 139 1.08 18.79 -1.67
C LEU A 139 2.00 17.87 -2.49
N ALA A 140 1.84 17.86 -3.81
CA ALA A 140 2.71 17.10 -4.72
C ALA A 140 4.20 17.52 -4.60
N HIS A 141 4.47 18.81 -4.39
CA HIS A 141 5.82 19.33 -4.25
C HIS A 141 6.44 18.98 -2.88
N LEU A 142 5.65 19.00 -1.80
CA LEU A 142 6.08 18.53 -0.48
C LEU A 142 6.44 17.04 -0.52
N PHE A 143 5.62 16.22 -1.19
CA PHE A 143 5.92 14.81 -1.42
C PHE A 143 7.24 14.63 -2.17
N VAL A 144 7.46 15.37 -3.27
CA VAL A 144 8.72 15.31 -4.02
C VAL A 144 9.91 15.65 -3.12
N CYS A 145 9.81 16.68 -2.27
CA CYS A 145 10.87 17.02 -1.32
C CYS A 145 11.13 15.90 -0.31
N LEU A 146 10.07 15.27 0.22
CA LEU A 146 10.20 14.14 1.14
C LEU A 146 10.92 12.94 0.47
N TYR A 147 10.54 12.61 -0.76
CA TYR A 147 11.20 11.56 -1.52
C TYR A 147 12.65 11.88 -1.85
N HIS A 148 12.93 13.14 -2.13
CA HIS A 148 14.28 13.58 -2.38
C HIS A 148 15.16 13.39 -1.13
N LEU A 149 14.62 13.68 0.06
CA LEU A 149 15.31 13.39 1.33
C LEU A 149 15.53 11.88 1.51
N PHE A 150 14.51 11.04 1.33
CA PHE A 150 14.67 9.58 1.40
C PHE A 150 15.73 9.06 0.42
N LYS A 151 15.80 9.61 -0.79
CA LYS A 151 16.80 9.26 -1.80
C LYS A 151 18.23 9.60 -1.36
N LEU A 152 18.41 10.66 -0.57
CA LEU A 152 19.73 11.10 -0.10
C LEU A 152 20.20 10.33 1.15
N MET A 153 19.29 9.66 1.87
CA MET A 153 19.63 8.97 3.11
C MET A 153 20.49 7.73 2.86
N THR A 154 21.59 7.64 3.61
CA THR A 154 22.43 6.45 3.79
C THR A 154 21.93 5.62 4.97
N CYS A 155 22.42 4.38 5.13
CA CYS A 155 22.12 3.56 6.31
C CYS A 155 22.48 4.29 7.62
N ALA A 156 23.60 5.03 7.64
CA ALA A 156 24.00 5.84 8.79
C ALA A 156 23.02 6.98 9.10
N CYS A 157 22.37 7.57 8.07
CA CYS A 157 21.29 8.54 8.27
C CYS A 157 20.06 7.91 8.94
N TYR A 158 19.66 6.71 8.52
CA TYR A 158 18.54 5.98 9.14
C TYR A 158 18.85 5.62 10.60
N GLU A 159 20.04 5.09 10.87
CA GLU A 159 20.48 4.78 12.23
C GLU A 159 20.44 5.99 13.15
N ALA A 160 20.99 7.13 12.69
CA ALA A 160 20.99 8.36 13.45
C ALA A 160 19.57 8.86 13.70
N LEU A 161 18.71 8.84 12.68
CA LEU A 161 17.31 9.23 12.79
C LEU A 161 16.57 8.37 13.82
N PHE A 162 16.73 7.05 13.76
CA PHE A 162 16.11 6.14 14.73
C PHE A 162 16.68 6.33 16.13
N LYS A 163 17.97 6.63 16.29
CA LYS A 163 18.57 6.95 17.59
C LYS A 163 18.01 8.25 18.17
N GLN A 164 17.78 9.28 17.35
CA GLN A 164 17.18 10.54 17.80
C GLN A 164 15.70 10.41 18.15
N LEU A 165 14.94 9.60 17.40
CA LEU A 165 13.51 9.39 17.65
C LEU A 165 13.24 8.45 18.84
N ARG A 166 14.28 7.79 19.35
CA ARG A 166 14.27 7.12 20.66
C ARG A 166 14.45 8.20 21.74
N ASP A 167 13.34 8.78 22.19
CA ASP A 167 13.35 9.75 23.28
C ASP A 167 13.47 9.06 24.66
N SER A 168 13.67 9.86 25.71
CA SER A 168 13.58 9.44 27.12
C SER A 168 12.20 8.89 27.52
N ASP A 169 11.15 9.20 26.75
CA ASP A 169 9.77 8.71 26.91
C ASP A 169 9.54 7.31 26.27
N GLY A 170 10.62 6.66 25.80
CA GLY A 170 10.58 5.32 25.21
C GLY A 170 10.36 5.33 23.69
N LYS A 171 9.62 4.33 23.19
CA LYS A 171 9.53 4.04 21.73
C LYS A 171 8.37 4.74 21.02
N LYS A 172 7.60 5.58 21.72
CA LYS A 172 6.35 6.17 21.20
C LYS A 172 6.58 7.10 20.00
N ARG A 173 7.56 8.01 20.09
CA ARG A 173 7.85 8.97 19.02
C ARG A 173 8.33 8.26 17.75
N LEU A 174 9.19 7.24 17.89
CA LEU A 174 9.60 6.39 16.78
C LEU A 174 8.40 5.66 16.15
N LYS A 175 7.52 5.05 16.96
CA LYS A 175 6.30 4.40 16.48
C LYS A 175 5.42 5.38 15.68
N ASP A 176 5.13 6.55 16.24
CA ASP A 176 4.29 7.56 15.62
C ASP A 176 4.90 8.07 14.30
N PHE A 177 6.23 8.24 14.26
CA PHE A 177 6.94 8.59 13.03
C PHE A 177 6.79 7.50 11.95
N LEU A 178 7.05 6.24 12.28
CA LEU A 178 6.92 5.12 11.34
C LEU A 178 5.50 4.99 10.79
N LEU A 179 4.48 5.03 11.65
CA LEU A 179 3.08 5.00 11.23
C LEU A 179 2.76 6.13 10.26
N ARG A 180 3.22 7.36 10.55
CA ARG A 180 2.99 8.52 9.67
C ARG A 180 3.69 8.37 8.32
N VAL A 181 4.92 7.86 8.28
CA VAL A 181 5.62 7.58 7.02
C VAL A 181 4.88 6.52 6.21
N PHE A 182 4.43 5.42 6.84
CA PHE A 182 3.67 4.38 6.15
C PHE A 182 2.33 4.89 5.61
N LEU A 183 1.66 5.78 6.35
CA LEU A 183 0.43 6.44 5.88
C LEU A 183 0.69 7.33 4.66
N VAL A 184 1.78 8.10 4.66
CA VAL A 184 2.21 8.90 3.50
C VAL A 184 2.45 8.00 2.28
N PHE A 185 3.21 6.92 2.43
CA PHE A 185 3.47 5.98 1.33
C PHE A 185 2.20 5.31 0.81
N ARG A 186 1.33 4.87 1.72
CA ARG A 186 0.04 4.26 1.36
C ARG A 186 -0.84 5.22 0.58
N ASP A 187 -0.98 6.46 1.05
CA ASP A 187 -1.82 7.47 0.38
C ASP A 187 -1.33 7.74 -1.04
N LEU A 188 -0.03 7.70 -1.28
CA LEU A 188 0.55 7.85 -2.62
C LEU A 188 0.31 6.66 -3.53
N ILE A 189 0.54 5.44 -3.04
CA ILE A 189 0.29 4.20 -3.81
C ILE A 189 -1.19 4.13 -4.21
N LYS A 190 -2.10 4.35 -3.25
CA LYS A 190 -3.55 4.31 -3.51
C LYS A 190 -4.06 5.48 -4.37
N SER A 191 -3.43 6.65 -4.30
CA SER A 191 -3.79 7.78 -5.17
C SER A 191 -3.57 7.49 -6.66
N ALA A 192 -2.77 6.47 -7.00
CA ALA A 192 -2.51 6.05 -8.37
C ALA A 192 -3.63 5.16 -8.96
N GLU A 193 -4.55 4.65 -8.14
CA GLU A 193 -5.48 3.56 -8.51
C GLU A 193 -6.91 4.04 -8.87
N SER A 194 -7.34 5.20 -8.38
CA SER A 194 -8.73 5.64 -8.51
C SER A 194 -9.04 6.29 -9.86
N ALA A 195 -9.53 5.51 -10.84
CA ALA A 195 -10.01 6.01 -12.13
C ALA A 195 -11.20 6.98 -12.02
N GLU A 196 -12.08 6.79 -11.02
CA GLU A 196 -13.25 7.65 -10.78
C GLU A 196 -12.90 9.05 -10.25
N ASN A 197 -11.64 9.26 -9.83
CA ASN A 197 -11.13 10.55 -9.35
C ASN A 197 -9.86 10.94 -10.10
N ALA A 198 -9.86 10.83 -11.43
CA ALA A 198 -8.73 11.25 -12.27
C ALA A 198 -8.32 12.73 -12.03
N SER A 199 -9.26 13.57 -11.58
CA SER A 199 -9.04 14.95 -11.15
C SER A 199 -8.28 15.11 -9.81
N LYS A 200 -8.09 14.01 -9.05
CA LYS A 200 -7.47 14.00 -7.71
C LYS A 200 -6.15 13.22 -7.64
N MET A 201 -5.60 12.80 -8.79
CA MET A 201 -4.27 12.20 -8.83
C MET A 201 -3.20 13.23 -8.47
N LEU A 202 -2.35 12.91 -7.49
CA LEU A 202 -1.25 13.79 -7.07
C LEU A 202 -0.23 14.04 -8.19
N PHE A 203 -0.05 13.05 -9.07
CA PHE A 203 0.82 13.15 -10.24
C PHE A 203 0.10 12.70 -11.51
N PRO A 204 0.30 13.38 -12.66
CA PRO A 204 -0.31 13.01 -13.94
C PRO A 204 -0.12 11.53 -14.29
N ALA A 205 -1.15 10.89 -14.87
CA ALA A 205 -1.12 9.48 -15.27
C ALA A 205 0.10 9.14 -16.16
N ARG A 206 0.42 10.03 -17.12
CA ARG A 206 1.54 9.88 -18.06
C ARG A 206 2.93 9.93 -17.44
N TRP A 207 3.09 10.33 -16.17
CA TRP A 207 4.39 10.43 -15.50
C TRP A 207 4.91 9.07 -15.00
N VAL A 208 4.83 8.05 -15.85
CA VAL A 208 5.17 6.66 -15.49
C VAL A 208 6.62 6.54 -15.02
N ARG A 209 7.59 7.10 -15.77
CA ARG A 209 9.02 7.06 -15.38
C ARG A 209 9.27 7.66 -14.00
N PHE A 210 8.64 8.80 -13.71
CA PHE A 210 8.76 9.45 -12.41
C PHE A 210 8.13 8.59 -11.29
N LYS A 211 6.93 8.05 -11.52
CA LYS A 211 6.28 7.16 -10.55
C LYS A 211 7.06 5.86 -10.30
N LEU A 212 7.75 5.31 -11.31
CA LEU A 212 8.63 4.15 -11.12
C LEU A 212 9.87 4.51 -10.28
N LEU A 213 10.49 5.67 -10.53
CA LEU A 213 11.60 6.17 -9.71
C LEU A 213 11.16 6.40 -8.26
N LEU A 214 9.97 6.95 -8.05
CA LEU A 214 9.38 7.11 -6.72
C LEU A 214 9.19 5.76 -6.02
N ASN A 215 8.62 4.78 -6.73
CA ASN A 215 8.43 3.43 -6.17
C ASN A 215 9.75 2.76 -5.78
N ASN A 216 10.82 2.97 -6.54
CA ASN A 216 12.14 2.49 -6.14
C ASN A 216 12.63 3.15 -4.84
N ILE A 217 12.44 4.46 -4.68
CA ILE A 217 12.79 5.15 -3.43
C ILE A 217 11.94 4.64 -2.26
N ILE A 218 10.63 4.42 -2.46
CA ILE A 218 9.75 3.81 -1.44
C ILE A 218 10.27 2.43 -1.06
N MET A 219 10.63 1.59 -2.05
CA MET A 219 11.11 0.23 -1.81
C MET A 219 12.38 0.23 -0.95
N VAL A 220 13.38 1.04 -1.31
CA VAL A 220 14.62 1.17 -0.51
C VAL A 220 14.32 1.73 0.88
N ALA A 221 13.47 2.75 1.00
CA ALA A 221 13.10 3.30 2.30
C ALA A 221 12.35 2.27 3.17
N MET A 222 11.46 1.47 2.59
CA MET A 222 10.76 0.39 3.30
C MET A 222 11.73 -0.68 3.81
N GLN A 223 12.78 -1.01 3.03
CA GLN A 223 13.86 -1.90 3.47
C GLN A 223 14.56 -1.38 4.73
N GLU A 224 15.01 -0.13 4.71
CA GLU A 224 15.70 0.49 5.85
C GLU A 224 14.75 0.70 7.06
N LEU A 225 13.49 1.07 6.83
CA LEU A 225 12.50 1.25 7.90
C LEU A 225 12.11 -0.07 8.57
N SER A 226 12.22 -1.20 7.85
CA SER A 226 11.95 -2.51 8.42
C SER A 226 12.97 -2.94 9.48
N GLU A 227 14.18 -2.39 9.43
CA GLU A 227 15.18 -2.64 10.47
C GLU A 227 14.72 -2.09 11.83
N ALA A 228 14.19 -0.86 11.85
CA ALA A 228 13.60 -0.29 13.06
C ALA A 228 12.38 -1.09 13.53
N LEU A 229 11.56 -1.57 12.59
CA LEU A 229 10.40 -2.42 12.90
C LEU A 229 10.83 -3.72 13.60
N CYS A 230 11.82 -4.42 13.06
CA CYS A 230 12.35 -5.66 13.63
C CYS A 230 13.04 -5.42 14.98
N ASN A 231 13.99 -4.47 15.03
CA ASN A 231 14.82 -4.27 16.22
C ASN A 231 14.01 -3.72 17.41
N GLU A 232 13.02 -2.86 17.14
CA GLU A 232 12.31 -2.15 18.20
C GLU A 232 10.91 -2.69 18.51
N PHE A 233 10.23 -3.31 17.53
CA PHE A 233 8.82 -3.67 17.63
C PHE A 233 8.51 -5.13 17.30
N LEU A 234 9.51 -5.99 17.07
CA LEU A 234 9.34 -7.45 17.06
C LEU A 234 9.44 -8.12 18.44
N PRO A 235 10.34 -7.69 19.36
CA PRO A 235 10.51 -8.38 20.63
C PRO A 235 9.22 -8.44 21.44
N VAL A 236 9.01 -9.54 22.17
CA VAL A 236 7.76 -9.82 22.91
C VAL A 236 7.32 -8.67 23.80
N ALA A 237 8.26 -8.03 24.50
CA ALA A 237 7.97 -6.93 25.43
C ALA A 237 7.49 -5.64 24.74
N THR A 238 7.76 -5.47 23.44
CA THR A 238 7.51 -4.24 22.69
C THR A 238 6.78 -4.48 21.37
N PHE A 239 6.18 -5.66 21.21
CA PHE A 239 5.50 -6.05 19.98
C PHE A 239 4.32 -5.12 19.70
N ASP A 240 4.30 -4.53 18.49
CA ASP A 240 3.26 -3.57 18.10
C ASP A 240 2.46 -4.08 16.90
N ILE A 241 1.32 -4.71 17.19
CA ILE A 241 0.44 -5.30 16.16
C ILE A 241 -0.03 -4.28 15.12
N GLN A 242 -0.32 -3.04 15.53
CA GLN A 242 -0.82 -2.01 14.62
C GLN A 242 0.26 -1.58 13.63
N LEU A 243 1.48 -1.36 14.11
CA LEU A 243 2.61 -0.97 13.28
C LEU A 243 2.95 -2.06 12.26
N TRP A 244 3.05 -3.32 12.72
CA TRP A 244 3.27 -4.48 11.84
C TRP A 244 2.16 -4.64 10.81
N HIS A 245 0.88 -4.56 11.22
CA HIS A 245 -0.24 -4.65 10.31
C HIS A 245 -0.16 -3.57 9.23
N THR A 246 0.15 -2.33 9.63
CA THR A 246 0.29 -1.19 8.71
C THR A 246 1.42 -1.41 7.70
N TYR A 247 2.56 -1.95 8.17
CA TYR A 247 3.70 -2.25 7.32
C TYR A 247 3.39 -3.36 6.30
N ILE A 248 2.84 -4.50 6.76
CA ILE A 248 2.51 -5.65 5.89
C ILE A 248 1.45 -5.25 4.85
N ALA A 249 0.42 -4.51 5.26
CA ALA A 249 -0.60 -4.00 4.35
C ALA A 249 -0.02 -3.02 3.32
N LEU A 250 0.99 -2.23 3.70
CA LEU A 250 1.70 -1.34 2.78
C LEU A 250 2.56 -2.12 1.78
N CYS A 251 3.26 -3.17 2.20
CA CYS A 251 3.97 -4.08 1.30
C CYS A 251 3.01 -4.71 0.28
N ALA A 252 1.86 -5.21 0.74
CA ALA A 252 0.86 -5.80 -0.14
C ALA A 252 0.35 -4.79 -1.17
N ALA A 253 -0.06 -3.59 -0.73
CA ALA A 253 -0.48 -2.52 -1.64
C ALA A 253 0.62 -2.11 -2.63
N PHE A 254 1.88 -2.06 -2.18
CA PHE A 254 3.01 -1.77 -3.05
C PHE A 254 3.18 -2.84 -4.13
N ILE A 255 3.05 -4.11 -3.79
CA ILE A 255 3.24 -5.22 -4.74
C ILE A 255 2.08 -5.27 -5.74
N THR A 256 0.84 -5.08 -5.29
CA THR A 256 -0.37 -5.24 -6.13
C THR A 256 -0.70 -4.00 -6.97
N GLN A 257 -0.02 -2.87 -6.77
CA GLN A 257 -0.36 -1.62 -7.47
C GLN A 257 -0.29 -1.75 -9.01
N PRO A 258 -1.26 -1.18 -9.76
CA PRO A 258 -1.36 -1.34 -11.21
C PRO A 258 -0.14 -0.85 -11.98
N ILE A 259 0.52 0.22 -11.52
CA ILE A 259 1.66 0.80 -12.23
C ILE A 259 2.87 -0.12 -12.29
N LEU A 260 3.05 -0.99 -11.29
CA LEU A 260 4.10 -2.00 -11.30
C LEU A 260 3.72 -3.24 -12.11
N GLN A 261 2.42 -3.53 -12.25
CA GLN A 261 1.94 -4.63 -13.10
C GLN A 261 2.05 -4.33 -14.59
N GLN A 262 1.99 -3.04 -14.97
CA GLN A 262 2.05 -2.60 -16.37
C GLN A 262 3.48 -2.38 -16.90
N VAL A 263 4.50 -2.59 -16.06
CA VAL A 263 5.91 -2.29 -16.38
C VAL A 263 6.37 -3.05 -17.63
N GLU A 264 5.96 -4.30 -17.80
CA GLU A 264 6.36 -5.14 -18.94
C GLU A 264 5.87 -4.63 -20.31
N THR A 265 4.90 -3.69 -20.33
CA THR A 265 4.28 -3.18 -21.58
C THR A 265 4.95 -1.94 -22.16
N HIS A 266 5.86 -1.28 -21.44
CA HIS A 266 6.44 0.01 -21.85
C HIS A 266 7.91 -0.12 -22.27
N SER A 267 8.30 0.47 -23.40
CA SER A 267 9.70 0.39 -23.89
C SER A 267 10.76 0.93 -22.92
N PHE A 268 10.41 1.91 -22.07
CA PHE A 268 11.30 2.49 -21.05
C PHE A 268 11.43 1.66 -19.76
N SER A 269 10.61 0.61 -19.58
CA SER A 269 10.74 -0.24 -18.41
C SER A 269 12.01 -1.07 -18.42
N LYS A 270 12.56 -1.38 -19.59
CA LYS A 270 13.79 -2.17 -19.73
C LYS A 270 14.98 -1.53 -19.03
N GLU A 271 15.22 -0.23 -19.23
CA GLU A 271 16.34 0.49 -18.57
C GLU A 271 16.20 0.47 -17.03
N LEU A 272 14.99 0.69 -16.52
CA LEU A 272 14.74 0.68 -15.08
C LEU A 272 14.78 -0.74 -14.50
N PHE A 273 14.29 -1.73 -15.24
CA PHE A 273 14.32 -3.13 -14.85
C PHE A 273 15.74 -3.68 -14.84
N GLU A 274 16.56 -3.35 -15.84
CA GLU A 274 18.00 -3.66 -15.86
C GLU A 274 18.73 -3.04 -14.66
N ARG A 275 18.31 -1.84 -14.23
CA ARG A 275 18.96 -1.11 -13.13
C ARG A 275 18.52 -1.53 -11.73
N TYR A 276 17.24 -1.85 -11.55
CA TYR A 276 16.63 -2.04 -10.22
C TYR A 276 15.97 -3.41 -10.03
N GLY A 277 15.88 -4.23 -11.09
CA GLY A 277 15.16 -5.49 -11.07
C GLY A 277 13.64 -5.31 -10.96
N ASP A 278 12.94 -6.42 -10.71
CA ASP A 278 11.52 -6.39 -10.40
C ASP A 278 11.30 -5.98 -8.94
N MET A 279 10.90 -4.72 -8.73
CA MET A 279 10.61 -4.18 -7.40
C MET A 279 9.49 -4.95 -6.68
N ARG A 280 8.57 -5.59 -7.41
CA ARG A 280 7.51 -6.43 -6.84
C ARG A 280 8.13 -7.65 -6.18
N VAL A 281 9.07 -8.31 -6.87
CA VAL A 281 9.77 -9.51 -6.36
C VAL A 281 10.62 -9.15 -5.15
N LEU A 282 11.36 -8.03 -5.21
CA LEU A 282 12.16 -7.55 -4.07
C LEU A 282 11.31 -7.27 -2.83
N MET A 283 10.18 -6.57 -2.99
CA MET A 283 9.25 -6.30 -1.88
C MET A 283 8.58 -7.57 -1.37
N CYS A 284 8.22 -8.50 -2.26
CA CYS A 284 7.63 -9.79 -1.89
C CYS A 284 8.61 -10.65 -1.09
N PHE A 285 9.89 -10.68 -1.48
CA PHE A 285 10.94 -11.36 -0.73
C PHE A 285 11.13 -10.75 0.66
N GLN A 286 11.14 -9.42 0.76
CA GLN A 286 11.21 -8.72 2.04
C GLN A 286 10.00 -9.06 2.92
N LEU A 287 8.79 -9.01 2.36
CA LEU A 287 7.57 -9.39 3.04
C LEU A 287 7.64 -10.84 3.56
N ALA A 288 8.09 -11.78 2.73
CA ALA A 288 8.23 -13.18 3.12
C ALA A 288 9.23 -13.40 4.25
N SER A 289 10.39 -12.72 4.17
CA SER A 289 11.39 -12.75 5.23
C SER A 289 10.83 -12.20 6.54
N LEU A 290 10.20 -11.03 6.51
CA LEU A 290 9.61 -10.43 7.71
C LEU A 290 8.46 -11.26 8.28
N TRP A 291 7.62 -11.82 7.41
CA TRP A 291 6.55 -12.72 7.81
C TRP A 291 7.09 -13.94 8.54
N SER A 292 8.16 -14.58 8.06
CA SER A 292 8.75 -15.72 8.77
C SER A 292 9.30 -15.36 10.14
N HIS A 293 9.83 -14.14 10.35
CA HIS A 293 10.33 -13.69 11.66
C HIS A 293 9.21 -13.37 12.68
N LEU A 294 7.95 -13.31 12.25
CA LEU A 294 6.84 -13.13 13.20
C LEU A 294 6.58 -14.40 14.03
N ASP A 295 7.04 -15.57 13.59
CA ASP A 295 6.83 -16.85 14.27
C ASP A 295 5.35 -17.03 14.68
N GLU A 296 5.09 -17.39 15.94
CA GLU A 296 3.75 -17.59 16.52
C GLU A 296 2.83 -16.35 16.39
N ARG A 297 3.41 -15.14 16.26
CA ARG A 297 2.66 -13.88 16.20
C ARG A 297 1.92 -13.68 14.87
N GLN A 298 2.20 -14.51 13.85
CA GLN A 298 1.46 -14.51 12.59
C GLN A 298 -0.05 -14.66 12.80
N CYS A 299 -0.46 -15.43 13.83
CA CYS A 299 -1.88 -15.66 14.12
C CYS A 299 -2.66 -14.38 14.46
N HIS A 300 -1.99 -13.33 14.95
CA HIS A 300 -2.63 -12.04 15.27
C HIS A 300 -3.12 -11.27 14.04
N PHE A 301 -2.62 -11.60 12.86
CA PHE A 301 -2.98 -10.96 11.60
C PHE A 301 -4.02 -11.76 10.80
N LEU A 302 -4.45 -12.91 11.33
CA LEU A 302 -5.43 -13.77 10.69
C LEU A 302 -6.82 -13.57 11.33
N PRO A 303 -7.89 -13.51 10.51
CA PRO A 303 -7.92 -13.72 9.05
C PRO A 303 -7.64 -12.45 8.23
N THR A 304 -7.47 -11.28 8.85
CA THR A 304 -7.53 -9.97 8.17
C THR A 304 -6.53 -9.79 7.03
N MET A 305 -5.37 -10.45 7.09
CA MET A 305 -4.34 -10.35 6.06
C MET A 305 -4.45 -11.39 4.94
N VAL A 306 -5.31 -12.41 5.06
CA VAL A 306 -5.44 -13.48 4.05
C VAL A 306 -5.70 -12.89 2.66
N ALA A 307 -6.65 -11.96 2.56
CA ALA A 307 -6.99 -11.32 1.30
C ALA A 307 -5.78 -10.65 0.62
N SER A 308 -4.94 -9.95 1.40
CA SER A 308 -3.78 -9.23 0.87
C SER A 308 -2.71 -10.17 0.29
N PHE A 309 -2.48 -11.32 0.91
CA PHE A 309 -1.50 -12.29 0.42
C PHE A 309 -2.01 -13.07 -0.79
N VAL A 310 -3.32 -13.36 -0.84
CA VAL A 310 -3.95 -13.97 -2.02
C VAL A 310 -3.88 -13.03 -3.22
N ASP A 311 -4.09 -11.71 -3.03
CA ASP A 311 -3.93 -10.74 -4.11
C ASP A 311 -2.51 -10.75 -4.71
N ILE A 312 -1.48 -10.90 -3.86
CA ILE A 312 -0.09 -11.02 -4.31
C ILE A 312 0.14 -12.35 -5.05
N SER A 313 -0.37 -13.46 -4.51
CA SER A 313 -0.13 -14.79 -5.08
C SER A 313 -0.82 -15.00 -6.43
N LEU A 314 -1.89 -14.26 -6.72
CA LEU A 314 -2.59 -14.34 -8.00
C LEU A 314 -1.87 -13.64 -9.15
N ILE A 315 -0.93 -12.73 -8.87
CA ILE A 315 -0.16 -12.02 -9.90
C ILE A 315 0.50 -13.06 -10.84
N PRO A 316 0.32 -12.95 -12.17
CA PRO A 316 0.83 -13.91 -13.15
C PRO A 316 2.33 -13.76 -13.41
N HIS A 317 3.14 -13.88 -12.34
CA HIS A 317 4.59 -13.84 -12.38
C HIS A 317 5.16 -15.00 -11.56
N GLN A 318 5.99 -15.84 -12.19
CA GLN A 318 6.44 -17.11 -11.61
C GLN A 318 7.21 -16.91 -10.29
N ASP A 319 8.15 -15.97 -10.23
CA ASP A 319 8.93 -15.72 -9.01
C ASP A 319 8.07 -15.19 -7.86
N LEU A 320 7.05 -14.36 -8.16
CA LEU A 320 6.13 -13.88 -7.14
C LEU A 320 5.29 -15.01 -6.59
N ARG A 321 4.77 -15.90 -7.45
CA ARG A 321 4.00 -17.09 -7.04
C ARG A 321 4.84 -18.02 -6.19
N TYR A 322 6.11 -18.23 -6.57
CA TYR A 322 7.04 -19.06 -5.81
C TYR A 322 7.26 -18.57 -4.38
N ILE A 323 7.23 -17.26 -4.15
CA ILE A 323 7.38 -16.66 -2.82
C ILE A 323 6.05 -16.55 -2.07
N ALA A 324 4.98 -16.13 -2.76
CA ALA A 324 3.70 -15.79 -2.14
C ALA A 324 2.80 -16.98 -1.82
N ILE A 325 2.77 -18.02 -2.67
CA ILE A 325 1.98 -19.24 -2.41
C ILE A 325 2.40 -19.90 -1.09
N PRO A 326 3.71 -20.09 -0.79
CA PRO A 326 4.14 -20.57 0.53
C PRO A 326 3.60 -19.75 1.70
N MET A 327 3.57 -18.42 1.57
CA MET A 327 3.02 -17.55 2.62
C MET A 327 1.53 -17.79 2.82
N VAL A 328 0.73 -17.89 1.76
CA VAL A 328 -0.71 -18.19 1.86
C VAL A 328 -0.94 -19.56 2.49
N VAL A 329 -0.17 -20.58 2.08
CA VAL A 329 -0.28 -21.93 2.63
C VAL A 329 0.14 -22.01 4.10
N SER A 330 1.06 -21.14 4.54
CA SER A 330 1.44 -21.05 5.96
C SER A 330 0.26 -20.75 6.89
N PHE A 331 -0.78 -20.06 6.39
CA PHE A 331 -1.99 -19.76 7.17
C PHE A 331 -2.85 -20.99 7.46
N LEU A 332 -2.64 -22.09 6.75
CA LEU A 332 -3.43 -23.32 6.87
C LEU A 332 -2.71 -24.40 7.69
N ILE A 333 -1.37 -24.37 7.75
CA ILE A 333 -0.52 -25.46 8.28
C ILE A 333 0.46 -24.94 9.36
N GLY A 334 0.15 -23.83 10.02
CA GLY A 334 0.94 -23.30 11.13
C GLY A 334 0.80 -24.11 12.42
N GLU A 335 1.91 -24.32 13.13
CA GLU A 335 1.99 -25.15 14.35
C GLU A 335 1.17 -24.58 15.53
N ASP A 336 0.94 -23.27 15.57
CA ASP A 336 0.20 -22.57 16.64
C ASP A 336 -1.24 -22.17 16.25
N LEU A 337 -1.74 -22.65 15.12
CA LEU A 337 -3.09 -22.31 14.67
C LEU A 337 -4.14 -23.07 15.47
N ARG A 338 -4.93 -22.34 16.27
CA ARG A 338 -6.11 -22.89 16.91
C ARG A 338 -7.14 -23.30 15.86
N ALA A 339 -7.84 -24.42 16.06
CA ALA A 339 -8.80 -24.96 15.11
C ALA A 339 -9.88 -23.95 14.64
N GLY A 340 -10.30 -23.03 15.52
CA GLY A 340 -11.23 -21.95 15.18
C GLY A 340 -10.65 -20.90 14.21
N THR A 341 -9.38 -20.55 14.37
CA THR A 341 -8.67 -19.64 13.45
C THR A 341 -8.55 -20.25 12.07
N VAL A 342 -8.27 -21.54 11.98
CA VAL A 342 -8.18 -22.26 10.69
C VAL A 342 -9.51 -22.21 9.93
N GLY A 343 -10.64 -22.40 10.61
CA GLY A 343 -11.96 -22.28 9.97
C GLY A 343 -12.24 -20.88 9.41
N MET A 344 -11.85 -19.82 10.14
CA MET A 344 -11.98 -18.44 9.66
C MET A 344 -11.07 -18.16 8.47
N VAL A 345 -9.84 -18.67 8.48
CA VAL A 345 -8.88 -18.53 7.37
C VAL A 345 -9.33 -19.30 6.14
N GLU A 346 -9.79 -20.55 6.29
CA GLU A 346 -10.39 -21.33 5.20
C GLU A 346 -11.50 -20.52 4.55
N GLY A 347 -12.38 -19.98 5.39
CA GLY A 347 -13.48 -19.14 4.93
C GLY A 347 -13.03 -17.92 4.13
N GLU A 348 -12.16 -17.09 4.71
CA GLU A 348 -11.64 -15.90 4.02
C GLU A 348 -10.94 -16.27 2.69
N LEU A 349 -10.24 -17.41 2.65
CA LEU A 349 -9.59 -17.91 1.43
C LEU A 349 -10.60 -18.29 0.35
N PHE A 350 -11.70 -18.98 0.70
CA PHE A 350 -12.78 -19.30 -0.23
C PHE A 350 -13.42 -18.03 -0.82
N ASP A 351 -13.75 -17.05 0.03
CA ASP A 351 -14.40 -15.81 -0.42
C ASP A 351 -13.49 -14.98 -1.32
N LYS A 352 -12.21 -14.92 -0.96
CA LYS A 352 -11.24 -14.15 -1.74
C LYS A 352 -10.95 -14.80 -3.08
N LEU A 353 -10.72 -16.12 -3.13
CA LEU A 353 -10.49 -16.83 -4.40
C LEU A 353 -11.71 -16.73 -5.32
N ASP A 354 -12.92 -16.87 -4.77
CA ASP A 354 -14.16 -16.69 -5.52
C ASP A 354 -14.26 -15.31 -6.16
N THR A 355 -14.02 -14.25 -5.39
CA THR A 355 -14.06 -12.87 -5.87
C THR A 355 -12.99 -12.63 -6.93
N CYS A 356 -11.74 -13.00 -6.66
CA CYS A 356 -10.63 -12.73 -7.58
C CYS A 356 -10.74 -13.52 -8.89
N PHE A 357 -11.19 -14.78 -8.85
CA PHE A 357 -11.43 -15.53 -10.09
C PHE A 357 -12.65 -14.99 -10.83
N ALA A 358 -13.70 -14.52 -10.14
CA ALA A 358 -14.82 -13.85 -10.83
C ALA A 358 -14.36 -12.58 -11.57
N GLU A 359 -13.37 -11.86 -11.04
CA GLU A 359 -12.71 -10.70 -11.66
C GLU A 359 -11.69 -11.06 -12.76
N GLY A 360 -11.41 -12.35 -12.97
CA GLY A 360 -10.49 -12.84 -14.02
C GLY A 360 -9.01 -12.81 -13.64
N MET A 361 -8.68 -12.73 -12.34
CA MET A 361 -7.29 -12.67 -11.85
C MET A 361 -6.62 -14.05 -11.72
N GLY A 362 -7.39 -15.14 -11.68
CA GLY A 362 -6.88 -16.52 -11.54
C GLY A 362 -6.64 -17.22 -12.89
N ASP A 363 -5.65 -18.12 -12.93
CA ASP A 363 -5.34 -18.96 -14.11
C ASP A 363 -4.98 -20.41 -13.73
N GLU A 364 -4.91 -21.28 -14.75
CA GLU A 364 -4.54 -22.70 -14.60
C GLU A 364 -3.13 -22.89 -13.99
N GLY A 365 -2.20 -21.98 -14.25
CA GLY A 365 -0.86 -22.01 -13.68
C GLY A 365 -0.90 -21.79 -12.17
N TYR A 366 -1.67 -20.81 -11.71
CA TYR A 366 -1.86 -20.51 -10.29
C TYR A 366 -2.48 -21.70 -9.57
N LYS A 367 -3.59 -22.23 -10.12
CA LYS A 367 -4.27 -23.42 -9.57
C LYS A 367 -3.28 -24.57 -9.39
N THR A 368 -2.53 -24.90 -10.44
CA THR A 368 -1.57 -26.01 -10.43
C THR A 368 -0.49 -25.79 -9.36
N SER A 369 0.16 -24.62 -9.36
CA SER A 369 1.22 -24.31 -8.39
C SER A 369 0.71 -24.30 -6.95
N PHE A 370 -0.49 -23.75 -6.71
CA PHE A 370 -1.07 -23.67 -5.37
C PHE A 370 -1.42 -25.06 -4.83
N VAL A 371 -2.12 -25.87 -5.62
CA VAL A 371 -2.57 -27.21 -5.23
C VAL A 371 -1.40 -28.15 -5.05
N GLU A 372 -0.40 -28.10 -5.93
CA GLU A 372 0.82 -28.91 -5.82
C GLU A 372 1.59 -28.57 -4.54
N TYR A 373 1.85 -27.28 -4.30
CA TYR A 373 2.58 -26.84 -3.11
C TYR A 373 1.84 -27.21 -1.83
N LEU A 374 0.53 -26.93 -1.75
CA LEU A 374 -0.30 -27.30 -0.61
C LEU A 374 -0.28 -28.82 -0.39
N SER A 375 -0.45 -29.62 -1.44
CA SER A 375 -0.43 -31.09 -1.35
C SER A 375 0.89 -31.63 -0.79
N VAL A 376 2.03 -31.10 -1.25
CA VAL A 376 3.35 -31.46 -0.73
C VAL A 376 3.48 -31.05 0.74
N ARG A 377 3.04 -29.83 1.08
CA ARG A 377 3.16 -29.32 2.45
C ARG A 377 2.28 -30.11 3.44
N VAL A 378 1.08 -30.52 3.04
CA VAL A 378 0.18 -31.37 3.85
C VAL A 378 0.78 -32.76 4.09
N LYS A 379 1.45 -33.35 3.09
CA LYS A 379 2.14 -34.64 3.24
C LYS A 379 3.29 -34.56 4.25
N ASN A 380 4.03 -33.46 4.24
CA ASN A 380 5.22 -33.26 5.08
C ASN A 380 4.92 -32.58 6.42
N ALA A 381 3.66 -32.25 6.71
CA ALA A 381 3.28 -31.55 7.94
C ALA A 381 3.30 -32.49 9.16
N ASN A 382 3.86 -31.98 10.26
CA ASN A 382 3.87 -32.60 11.57
C ASN A 382 2.53 -32.39 12.29
N VAL A 383 1.44 -32.92 11.72
CA VAL A 383 0.07 -32.83 12.27
C VAL A 383 -0.49 -34.22 12.52
N THR A 384 -1.59 -34.31 13.29
CA THR A 384 -2.30 -35.56 13.51
C THR A 384 -2.88 -36.12 12.21
N ASP A 385 -3.16 -37.43 12.16
CA ASP A 385 -3.77 -38.04 10.96
C ASP A 385 -5.15 -37.44 10.63
N ILE A 386 -5.91 -37.05 11.66
CA ILE A 386 -7.22 -36.41 11.51
C ILE A 386 -7.06 -35.03 10.85
N GLU A 387 -6.14 -34.20 11.34
CA GLU A 387 -5.85 -32.89 10.75
C GLU A 387 -5.30 -33.01 9.34
N ARG A 388 -4.42 -33.99 9.10
CA ARG A 388 -3.89 -34.28 7.76
C ARG A 388 -5.01 -34.64 6.79
N GLN A 389 -5.99 -35.44 7.22
CA GLN A 389 -7.14 -35.80 6.40
C GLN A 389 -8.01 -34.57 6.09
N ARG A 390 -8.31 -33.73 7.10
CA ARG A 390 -9.03 -32.46 6.91
C ARG A 390 -8.32 -31.56 5.90
N LEU A 391 -6.99 -31.43 6.00
CA LEU A 391 -6.20 -30.60 5.08
C LEU A 391 -6.19 -31.16 3.64
N ARG A 392 -6.21 -32.49 3.46
CA ARG A 392 -6.38 -33.11 2.13
C ARG A 392 -7.76 -32.80 1.54
N GLU A 393 -8.81 -32.90 2.34
CA GLU A 393 -10.17 -32.56 1.93
C GLU A 393 -10.30 -31.07 1.58
N LEU A 394 -9.68 -30.17 2.37
CA LEU A 394 -9.57 -28.75 2.03
C LEU A 394 -8.85 -28.54 0.70
N THR A 395 -7.72 -29.23 0.47
CA THR A 395 -6.96 -29.13 -0.79
C THR A 395 -7.82 -29.54 -1.98
N GLN A 396 -8.61 -30.61 -1.85
CA GLN A 396 -9.54 -31.07 -2.88
C GLN A 396 -10.66 -30.05 -3.13
N ARG A 397 -11.25 -29.48 -2.07
CA ARG A 397 -12.27 -28.43 -2.20
C ARG A 397 -11.72 -27.18 -2.87
N LEU A 398 -10.53 -26.72 -2.50
CA LEU A 398 -9.88 -25.57 -3.14
C LEU A 398 -9.55 -25.84 -4.62
N ASN A 399 -9.09 -27.06 -4.96
CA ASN A 399 -8.87 -27.44 -6.35
C ASN A 399 -10.17 -27.42 -7.16
N CYS A 400 -11.23 -28.06 -6.64
CA CYS A 400 -12.55 -28.10 -7.28
C CYS A 400 -13.12 -26.68 -7.48
N LEU A 401 -13.01 -25.83 -6.47
CA LEU A 401 -13.42 -24.43 -6.56
C LEU A 401 -12.71 -23.73 -7.73
N MET A 402 -11.37 -23.77 -7.75
CA MET A 402 -10.59 -23.09 -8.79
C MET A 402 -10.88 -23.67 -10.19
N GLU A 403 -11.08 -24.98 -10.32
CA GLU A 403 -11.50 -25.63 -11.58
C GLU A 403 -12.85 -25.10 -12.07
N LEU A 404 -13.86 -25.10 -11.20
CA LEU A 404 -15.20 -24.62 -11.54
C LEU A 404 -15.21 -23.13 -11.89
N LEU A 405 -14.45 -22.32 -11.17
CA LEU A 405 -14.33 -20.89 -11.45
C LEU A 405 -13.59 -20.60 -12.76
N LEU A 406 -12.54 -21.36 -13.10
CA LEU A 406 -11.87 -21.26 -14.39
C LEU A 406 -12.79 -21.69 -15.53
N GLU A 407 -13.54 -22.79 -15.36
CA GLU A 407 -14.55 -23.18 -16.34
C GLU A 407 -15.58 -22.07 -16.51
N TYR A 408 -16.10 -21.51 -15.41
CA TYR A 408 -17.05 -20.39 -15.45
C TYR A 408 -16.51 -19.20 -16.23
N GLN A 409 -15.26 -18.77 -15.98
CA GLN A 409 -14.63 -17.69 -16.76
C GLN A 409 -14.55 -18.01 -18.26
N THR A 410 -14.21 -19.25 -18.64
CA THR A 410 -14.13 -19.64 -20.06
C THR A 410 -15.49 -19.63 -20.72
N VAL A 411 -16.51 -20.13 -20.03
CA VAL A 411 -17.86 -20.27 -20.55
C VAL A 411 -18.54 -18.91 -20.70
N MET A 412 -18.33 -17.99 -19.75
CA MET A 412 -18.82 -16.62 -19.82
C MET A 412 -18.31 -15.87 -21.06
N LYS A 413 -17.12 -16.20 -21.57
CA LYS A 413 -16.59 -15.64 -22.83
C LYS A 413 -17.30 -16.19 -24.08
N THR A 414 -17.77 -17.44 -24.04
CA THR A 414 -18.43 -18.10 -25.18
C THR A 414 -19.88 -17.68 -25.41
N LYS A 415 -20.51 -17.00 -24.43
CA LYS A 415 -21.94 -16.61 -24.43
C LYS A 415 -22.92 -17.79 -24.64
N CYS A 416 -22.47 -19.03 -24.44
CA CYS A 416 -23.34 -20.21 -24.54
C CYS A 416 -24.19 -20.34 -23.27
N VAL A 417 -25.48 -20.05 -23.37
CA VAL A 417 -26.44 -20.08 -22.26
C VAL A 417 -26.43 -21.45 -21.56
N HIS A 418 -26.60 -22.55 -22.29
CA HIS A 418 -26.68 -23.89 -21.71
C HIS A 418 -25.43 -24.27 -20.91
N ARG A 419 -24.24 -23.99 -21.48
CA ARG A 419 -22.98 -24.27 -20.81
C ARG A 419 -22.78 -23.38 -19.59
N THR A 420 -23.21 -22.12 -19.67
CA THR A 420 -23.16 -21.17 -18.54
C THR A 420 -24.09 -21.64 -17.41
N ALA A 421 -25.30 -22.05 -17.76
CA ALA A 421 -26.27 -22.58 -16.81
C ALA A 421 -25.76 -23.85 -16.11
N PHE A 422 -25.16 -24.78 -16.87
CA PHE A 422 -24.55 -25.99 -16.31
C PHE A 422 -23.42 -25.66 -15.33
N CYS A 423 -22.51 -24.77 -15.71
CA CYS A 423 -21.39 -24.37 -14.85
C CYS A 423 -21.88 -23.65 -13.57
N LEU A 424 -22.87 -22.77 -13.68
CA LEU A 424 -23.51 -22.11 -12.54
C LEU A 424 -24.16 -23.14 -11.60
N LEU A 425 -24.86 -24.15 -12.14
CA LEU A 425 -25.43 -25.23 -11.34
C LEU A 425 -24.36 -26.03 -10.59
N SER A 426 -23.22 -26.32 -11.24
CA SER A 426 -22.09 -27.00 -10.59
C SER A 426 -21.51 -26.17 -9.44
N LEU A 427 -21.34 -24.86 -9.64
CA LEU A 427 -20.90 -23.93 -8.58
C LEU A 427 -21.91 -23.87 -7.43
N ILE A 428 -23.21 -23.76 -7.72
CA ILE A 428 -24.27 -23.75 -6.70
C ILE A 428 -24.23 -25.03 -5.88
N ASN A 429 -24.11 -26.20 -6.52
CA ASN A 429 -24.03 -27.47 -5.83
C ASN A 429 -22.77 -27.56 -4.95
N PHE A 430 -21.62 -27.13 -5.46
CA PHE A 430 -20.37 -27.11 -4.72
C PHE A 430 -20.46 -26.24 -3.45
N TYR A 431 -20.95 -25.01 -3.57
CA TYR A 431 -21.10 -24.13 -2.41
C TYR A 431 -22.15 -24.61 -1.41
N ARG A 432 -23.21 -25.29 -1.88
CA ARG A 432 -24.28 -25.79 -1.03
C ARG A 432 -23.89 -27.05 -0.25
N TYR A 433 -23.17 -27.97 -0.90
CA TYR A 433 -22.89 -29.29 -0.33
C TYR A 433 -21.46 -29.44 0.20
N ASP A 434 -20.47 -28.84 -0.46
CA ASP A 434 -19.05 -29.07 -0.12
C ASP A 434 -18.45 -27.95 0.75
N VAL A 435 -18.94 -26.71 0.61
CA VAL A 435 -18.46 -25.55 1.38
C VAL A 435 -19.45 -25.11 2.45
N VAL A 436 -20.75 -25.36 2.24
CA VAL A 436 -21.87 -24.96 3.12
C VAL A 436 -21.85 -23.44 3.37
N ARG A 437 -21.85 -22.66 2.28
CA ARG A 437 -21.87 -21.19 2.32
C ARG A 437 -23.01 -20.63 1.50
N ASP A 438 -24.08 -20.28 2.20
CA ASP A 438 -25.33 -19.85 1.58
C ASP A 438 -25.21 -18.53 0.82
N GLU A 439 -24.42 -17.57 1.30
CA GLU A 439 -24.32 -16.23 0.69
C GLU A 439 -23.76 -16.26 -0.75
N ASN A 440 -22.67 -17.00 -0.99
CA ASN A 440 -22.10 -17.15 -2.34
C ASN A 440 -23.05 -17.95 -3.25
N CYS A 441 -23.80 -18.93 -2.70
CA CYS A 441 -24.84 -19.64 -3.44
C CYS A 441 -25.89 -18.67 -3.98
N HIS A 442 -26.36 -17.72 -3.16
CA HIS A 442 -27.39 -16.76 -3.58
C HIS A 442 -26.96 -15.95 -4.80
N ARG A 443 -25.69 -15.50 -4.86
CA ARG A 443 -25.15 -14.74 -5.99
C ARG A 443 -25.20 -15.56 -7.30
N PHE A 444 -24.81 -16.83 -7.27
CA PHE A 444 -24.85 -17.69 -8.44
C PHE A 444 -26.28 -18.09 -8.84
N ILE A 445 -27.18 -18.29 -7.87
CA ILE A 445 -28.61 -18.54 -8.13
C ILE A 445 -29.26 -17.32 -8.81
N ASP A 446 -28.99 -16.11 -8.33
CA ASP A 446 -29.54 -14.89 -8.93
C ASP A 446 -29.02 -14.66 -10.35
N HIS A 447 -27.73 -14.98 -10.60
CA HIS A 447 -27.17 -14.92 -11.95
C HIS A 447 -27.80 -15.97 -12.88
N LEU A 448 -27.94 -17.21 -12.44
CA LEU A 448 -28.61 -18.27 -13.20
C LEU A 448 -30.05 -17.87 -13.54
N ARG A 449 -30.77 -17.32 -12.57
CA ARG A 449 -32.13 -16.82 -12.75
C ARG A 449 -32.21 -15.70 -13.78
N PHE A 450 -31.27 -14.75 -13.77
CA PHE A 450 -31.22 -13.67 -14.75
C PHE A 450 -30.99 -14.21 -16.17
N LEU A 451 -30.04 -15.15 -16.32
CA LEU A 451 -29.71 -15.79 -17.59
C LEU A 451 -30.90 -16.57 -18.16
N LEU A 452 -31.57 -17.40 -17.35
CA LEU A 452 -32.74 -18.18 -17.77
C LEU A 452 -33.94 -17.30 -18.12
N LYS A 453 -34.15 -16.20 -17.38
CA LYS A 453 -35.22 -15.24 -17.68
C LYS A 453 -35.00 -14.56 -19.04
N GLY A 454 -33.74 -14.28 -19.40
CA GLY A 454 -33.40 -13.69 -20.71
C GLY A 454 -33.78 -14.56 -21.90
N GLU A 455 -33.71 -15.88 -21.74
CA GLU A 455 -34.02 -16.87 -22.78
C GLU A 455 -35.47 -17.37 -22.74
N GLY A 456 -36.27 -16.93 -21.77
CA GLY A 456 -37.68 -17.32 -21.64
C GLY A 456 -37.94 -18.66 -20.94
N TYR A 457 -36.95 -19.23 -20.25
CA TYR A 457 -37.09 -20.48 -19.48
C TYR A 457 -37.80 -20.26 -18.14
N THR A 458 -39.12 -20.02 -18.18
CA THR A 458 -39.95 -19.64 -17.01
C THR A 458 -40.04 -20.72 -15.94
N ALA A 459 -40.10 -22.00 -16.32
CA ALA A 459 -40.16 -23.13 -15.39
C ALA A 459 -38.84 -23.30 -14.61
N GLU A 460 -37.71 -23.13 -15.27
CA GLU A 460 -36.37 -23.22 -14.69
C GLU A 460 -36.08 -21.99 -13.80
N VAL A 461 -36.60 -20.81 -14.16
CA VAL A 461 -36.58 -19.63 -13.28
C VAL A 461 -37.32 -19.91 -11.98
N ALA A 462 -38.49 -20.56 -12.04
CA ALA A 462 -39.25 -20.95 -10.85
C ALA A 462 -38.48 -21.99 -10.01
N ALA A 463 -37.80 -22.95 -10.64
CA ALA A 463 -36.94 -23.92 -9.97
C ALA A 463 -35.75 -23.24 -9.26
N CYS A 464 -35.11 -22.25 -9.89
CA CYS A 464 -34.04 -21.47 -9.25
C CYS A 464 -34.54 -20.68 -8.03
N MET A 465 -35.73 -20.08 -8.13
CA MET A 465 -36.36 -19.40 -7.00
C MET A 465 -36.70 -20.37 -5.86
N LYS A 466 -37.05 -21.62 -6.19
CA LYS A 466 -37.26 -22.68 -5.19
C LYS A 466 -35.96 -23.03 -4.47
N LEU A 467 -34.83 -23.14 -5.18
CA LEU A 467 -33.52 -23.35 -4.55
C LEU A 467 -33.20 -22.24 -3.52
N GLN A 468 -33.54 -20.98 -3.84
CA GLN A 468 -33.42 -19.84 -2.93
C GLN A 468 -34.40 -19.92 -1.74
N ALA A 469 -35.61 -20.42 -1.95
CA ALA A 469 -36.57 -20.61 -0.85
C ALA A 469 -36.18 -21.76 0.08
N ASP A 470 -35.54 -22.80 -0.46
CA ASP A 470 -35.11 -23.98 0.29
C ASP A 470 -33.92 -23.70 1.21
N SER A 471 -33.13 -22.64 0.97
CA SER A 471 -32.08 -22.19 1.91
C SER A 471 -32.63 -21.36 3.09
N LEU A 472 -33.88 -20.88 3.02
CA LEU A 472 -34.51 -20.13 4.11
C LEU A 472 -35.28 -21.04 5.05
N THR A 473 -35.41 -20.65 6.32
CA THR A 473 -36.24 -21.37 7.29
C THR A 473 -37.57 -20.64 7.56
N TRP A 474 -38.56 -21.36 8.08
CA TRP A 474 -39.83 -20.76 8.54
C TRP A 474 -39.65 -20.15 9.94
N SER A 475 -38.63 -19.30 10.11
CA SER A 475 -38.26 -18.70 11.39
C SER A 475 -38.48 -17.18 11.40
N GLY A 476 -38.58 -16.63 12.61
CA GLY A 476 -38.67 -15.18 12.86
C GLY A 476 -37.33 -14.43 12.76
N ASN A 477 -36.26 -15.08 12.29
CA ASN A 477 -34.94 -14.46 12.17
C ASN A 477 -35.00 -13.24 11.25
N ALA A 478 -34.33 -12.15 11.64
CA ALA A 478 -34.26 -10.94 10.85
C ALA A 478 -33.22 -11.09 9.74
N LEU A 479 -33.66 -10.91 8.49
CA LEU A 479 -32.80 -10.76 7.32
C LEU A 479 -32.52 -9.28 7.08
N THR A 480 -31.28 -8.96 6.76
CA THR A 480 -30.89 -7.64 6.29
C THR A 480 -31.48 -7.36 4.90
N ALA A 481 -31.60 -6.07 4.55
CA ALA A 481 -32.02 -5.69 3.21
C ALA A 481 -30.99 -6.22 2.18
N SER A 482 -31.48 -6.93 1.16
CA SER A 482 -30.68 -7.50 0.09
C SER A 482 -31.44 -7.27 -1.20
N GLY A 483 -30.80 -6.58 -2.15
CA GLY A 483 -31.39 -5.70 -3.19
C GLY A 483 -32.77 -6.13 -3.70
N LYS A 484 -33.74 -5.24 -3.94
CA LYS A 484 -35.18 -5.49 -4.16
C LYS A 484 -36.00 -5.95 -2.96
N TYR A 485 -35.40 -6.54 -1.93
CA TYR A 485 -36.12 -6.91 -0.71
C TYR A 485 -35.65 -6.06 0.47
N ALA A 486 -36.61 -5.49 1.19
CA ALA A 486 -36.36 -4.74 2.41
C ALA A 486 -35.94 -5.68 3.55
N ALA A 487 -35.48 -5.09 4.66
CA ALA A 487 -35.23 -5.85 5.89
C ALA A 487 -36.55 -6.49 6.35
N GLN A 488 -36.54 -7.81 6.53
CA GLN A 488 -37.74 -8.62 6.77
C GLN A 488 -37.37 -9.94 7.44
N THR A 489 -38.36 -10.69 7.92
CA THR A 489 -38.09 -12.01 8.51
C THR A 489 -37.82 -13.08 7.44
N GLU A 490 -37.08 -14.14 7.81
CA GLU A 490 -36.84 -15.29 6.94
C GLU A 490 -38.14 -15.91 6.39
N TRP A 491 -39.14 -16.13 7.27
CA TRP A 491 -40.43 -16.68 6.86
C TRP A 491 -41.15 -15.79 5.84
N ALA A 492 -41.11 -14.46 6.02
CA ALA A 492 -41.77 -13.52 5.10
C ALA A 492 -41.07 -13.48 3.74
N ARG A 493 -39.72 -13.58 3.72
CA ARG A 493 -38.97 -13.75 2.46
C ARG A 493 -39.36 -15.04 1.75
N LYS A 494 -39.45 -16.13 2.51
CA LYS A 494 -39.77 -17.45 1.98
C LYS A 494 -41.18 -17.48 1.38
N GLU A 495 -42.17 -16.88 2.04
CA GLU A 495 -43.53 -16.74 1.52
C GLU A 495 -43.58 -15.95 0.20
N LEU A 496 -42.92 -14.78 0.14
CA LEU A 496 -42.85 -13.97 -1.08
C LEU A 496 -42.21 -14.74 -2.25
N LEU A 497 -41.19 -15.54 -1.97
CA LEU A 497 -40.57 -16.41 -2.97
C LEU A 497 -41.56 -17.47 -3.47
N TYR A 498 -42.30 -18.14 -2.59
CA TYR A 498 -43.31 -19.14 -3.00
C TYR A 498 -44.43 -18.52 -3.83
N GLN A 499 -44.94 -17.34 -3.47
CA GLN A 499 -45.95 -16.65 -4.27
C GLN A 499 -45.44 -16.35 -5.69
N ALA A 500 -44.20 -15.88 -5.80
CA ALA A 500 -43.58 -15.62 -7.10
C ALA A 500 -43.28 -16.92 -7.88
N ILE A 501 -42.90 -18.01 -7.21
CA ILE A 501 -42.70 -19.33 -7.82
C ILE A 501 -44.00 -19.84 -8.45
N ILE A 502 -45.12 -19.76 -7.72
CA ILE A 502 -46.44 -20.19 -8.22
C ILE A 502 -46.81 -19.37 -9.47
N ALA A 503 -46.62 -18.05 -9.43
CA ALA A 503 -46.91 -17.19 -10.57
C ALA A 503 -46.05 -17.54 -11.81
N GLN A 504 -44.77 -17.88 -11.64
CA GLN A 504 -43.90 -18.28 -12.75
C GLN A 504 -44.30 -19.64 -13.34
N TYR A 505 -44.63 -20.64 -12.52
CA TYR A 505 -45.11 -21.93 -13.02
C TYR A 505 -46.45 -21.81 -13.76
N ASN A 506 -47.36 -20.96 -13.26
CA ASN A 506 -48.62 -20.70 -13.95
C ASN A 506 -48.42 -19.99 -15.30
N ALA A 507 -47.39 -19.15 -15.43
CA ALA A 507 -47.05 -18.47 -16.68
C ALA A 507 -46.28 -19.36 -17.69
N ALA A 508 -45.79 -20.52 -17.24
CA ALA A 508 -45.08 -21.49 -18.07
C ALA A 508 -46.01 -22.52 -18.74
N GLN A 509 -47.22 -22.68 -18.20
CA GLN A 509 -48.31 -23.45 -18.80
C GLN A 509 -48.98 -22.66 -19.93
#